data_AF-A0A929IZM4-F1
#
_entry.id   AF-A0A929IZM4-F1
#
_cell.length_a   1.000
_cell.length_b   1.000
_cell.length_c   1.000
_cell.angle_alpha   90.00
_cell.angle_beta   90.00
_cell.angle_gamma   90.00
#
_symmetry.space_group_name_H-M   'P 1'
#
loop_
_entity.id
_entity.type
_entity.pdbx_description
1 polymer ?
#
loop_
_entity_poly.entity_id
_entity_poly.type
_entity_poly.pdbx_seq_one_letter_code
_entity_poly.pdbx_strand_id
1 'polypeptide(L)'
;MKMLNRQLFFSVPASVLAYVLAWAPASVSAEAISGYRYITEETRTMQDDDFANPGLLSVDRGEELFNEKHVTAKKQEAKSCAGCHGEQGEKLNVEKIAA
;
A
#
# COMPACT_ATOMS: atom_id res chain seq x y z
N MET A 1 -5.18 -58.08 9.89
CA MET A 1 -4.30 -57.45 10.92
C MET A 1 -4.52 -55.93 10.84
N LYS A 2 -5.43 -55.37 11.65
CA LYS A 2 -5.72 -53.92 11.68
C LYS A 2 -4.73 -53.27 12.66
N MET A 3 -3.79 -52.48 12.14
CA MET A 3 -2.88 -51.71 12.98
C MET A 3 -3.66 -50.55 13.60
N LEU A 4 -3.85 -50.58 14.93
CA LEU A 4 -4.40 -49.46 15.68
C LEU A 4 -3.38 -48.32 15.72
N ASN A 5 -3.70 -47.23 15.04
CA ASN A 5 -2.97 -45.97 15.05
C ASN A 5 -3.17 -45.26 16.40
N ARG A 6 -2.23 -45.46 17.35
CA ARG A 6 -2.26 -44.82 18.66
C ARG A 6 -1.62 -43.45 18.57
N GLN A 7 -2.44 -42.42 18.37
CA GLN A 7 -2.00 -41.03 18.40
C GLN A 7 -1.77 -40.62 19.87
N LEU A 8 -0.50 -40.45 20.23
CA LEU A 8 -0.09 -39.93 21.54
C LEU A 8 -0.38 -38.42 21.55
N PHE A 9 -1.45 -38.01 22.23
CA PHE A 9 -1.70 -36.60 22.52
C PHE A 9 -0.71 -36.13 23.60
N PHE A 10 0.38 -35.49 23.18
CA PHE A 10 1.28 -34.80 24.10
C PHE A 10 0.61 -33.52 24.61
N SER A 11 0.12 -33.57 25.85
CA SER A 11 -0.34 -32.39 26.60
C SER A 11 0.86 -31.47 26.85
N VAL A 12 0.89 -30.31 26.19
CA VAL A 12 1.90 -29.29 26.48
C VAL A 12 1.56 -28.66 27.84
N PRO A 13 2.44 -28.76 28.85
CA PRO A 13 2.15 -28.23 30.17
C PRO A 13 2.07 -26.69 30.11
N ALA A 14 1.12 -26.12 30.86
CA ALA A 14 0.84 -24.68 30.88
C ALA A 14 2.07 -23.80 31.18
N SER A 15 3.06 -24.34 31.89
CA SER A 15 4.34 -23.69 32.16
C SER A 15 5.20 -23.48 30.90
N VAL A 16 5.18 -24.41 29.94
CA VAL A 16 5.87 -24.25 28.65
C VAL A 16 5.19 -23.17 27.81
N LEU A 17 3.85 -23.15 27.80
CA LEU A 17 3.10 -22.12 27.09
C LEU A 17 3.31 -20.72 27.69
N ALA A 18 3.30 -20.60 29.02
CA ALA A 18 3.57 -19.35 29.71
C ALA A 18 4.99 -18.85 29.47
N TYR A 19 5.97 -19.77 29.39
CA TYR A 19 7.34 -19.38 29.11
C TYR A 19 7.51 -18.88 27.67
N VAL A 20 6.84 -19.50 26.69
CA VAL A 20 6.83 -19.01 25.30
C VAL A 20 6.18 -17.62 25.20
N LEU A 21 5.07 -17.40 25.91
CA LEU A 21 4.36 -16.11 25.91
C LEU A 21 5.15 -14.99 26.62
N ALA A 22 5.96 -15.31 27.62
CA ALA A 22 6.78 -14.33 28.33
C ALA A 22 7.93 -13.75 27.48
N TRP A 23 8.35 -14.46 26.43
CA TRP A 23 9.34 -14.00 25.44
C TRP A 23 8.71 -13.57 24.13
N ALA A 24 7.38 -13.48 24.06
CA ALA A 24 6.72 -12.91 22.90
C ALA A 24 7.16 -11.44 22.79
N PRO A 25 7.88 -11.05 21.73
CA PRO A 25 8.28 -9.67 21.56
C PRO A 25 6.99 -8.84 21.49
N ALA A 26 6.87 -7.85 22.38
CA ALA A 26 5.90 -6.79 22.18
C ALA A 26 6.19 -6.19 20.81
N SER A 27 5.23 -6.27 19.89
CA SER A 27 5.35 -5.65 18.59
C SER A 27 5.44 -4.13 18.77
N VAL A 28 6.68 -3.61 18.84
CA VAL A 28 6.94 -2.18 18.69
C VAL A 28 6.58 -1.85 17.25
N SER A 29 5.41 -1.27 17.06
CA SER A 29 5.09 -0.59 15.81
C SER A 29 5.98 0.65 15.77
N ALA A 30 7.13 0.55 15.09
CA ALA A 30 7.91 1.73 14.76
C ALA A 30 7.06 2.66 13.88
N GLU A 31 7.18 3.97 14.10
CA GLU A 31 6.53 4.95 13.23
C GLU A 31 7.00 4.75 11.78
N ALA A 32 6.10 4.98 10.82
CA ALA A 32 6.46 4.86 9.41
C ALA A 32 7.46 5.95 9.03
N ILE A 33 8.63 5.56 8.53
CA ILE A 33 9.66 6.50 8.06
C ILE A 33 9.66 6.48 6.53
N SER A 34 9.52 7.67 5.91
CA SER A 34 9.62 7.81 4.47
C SER A 34 10.95 7.28 3.92
N GLY A 35 10.89 6.54 2.81
CA GLY A 35 12.06 6.06 2.06
C GLY A 35 13.04 7.19 1.67
N TYR A 36 12.52 8.42 1.56
CA TYR A 36 13.29 9.64 1.34
C TYR A 36 14.46 9.80 2.32
N ARG A 37 14.32 9.33 3.58
CA ARG A 37 15.39 9.45 4.59
C ARG A 37 16.60 8.55 4.34
N TYR A 38 16.45 7.52 3.52
CA TYR A 38 17.47 6.48 3.31
C TYR A 38 18.20 6.61 1.96
N ILE A 39 17.75 7.52 1.10
CA ILE A 39 18.40 7.82 -0.19
C ILE A 39 19.46 8.91 -0.03
N THR A 40 20.35 9.02 -1.03
CA THR A 40 21.44 10.00 -1.02
C THR A 40 20.91 11.44 -1.06
N GLU A 41 21.75 12.41 -0.68
CA GLU A 41 21.42 13.83 -0.81
C GLU A 41 21.06 14.20 -2.26
N GLU A 42 21.85 13.73 -3.22
CA GLU A 42 21.62 13.99 -4.64
C GLU A 42 20.24 13.50 -5.12
N THR A 43 19.83 12.29 -4.71
CA THR A 43 18.51 11.76 -5.07
C THR A 43 17.39 12.53 -4.39
N ARG A 44 17.60 13.02 -3.17
CA ARG A 44 16.63 13.88 -2.47
C ARG A 44 16.45 15.21 -3.19
N THR A 45 17.55 15.89 -3.53
CA THR A 45 17.53 17.13 -4.32
C THR A 45 16.80 16.94 -5.66
N MET A 46 17.00 15.80 -6.33
CA MET A 46 16.28 15.47 -7.56
C MET A 46 14.77 15.27 -7.35
N GLN A 47 14.34 14.67 -6.23
CA GLN A 47 12.91 14.50 -5.92
C GLN A 47 12.22 15.83 -5.56
N ASP A 48 12.96 16.76 -4.94
CA ASP A 48 12.44 18.04 -4.44
C ASP A 48 12.38 19.15 -5.52
N ASP A 49 13.04 18.96 -6.67
CA ASP A 49 13.02 19.88 -7.80
C ASP A 49 12.13 19.32 -8.92
N ASP A 50 11.05 20.04 -9.25
CA ASP A 50 10.06 19.62 -10.23
C ASP A 50 10.65 19.38 -11.63
N PHE A 51 11.67 20.13 -12.03
CA PHE A 51 12.31 19.96 -13.34
C PHE A 51 13.32 18.81 -13.35
N ALA A 52 13.93 18.52 -12.21
CA ALA A 52 14.86 17.42 -12.07
C ALA A 52 14.16 16.08 -11.83
N ASN A 53 12.93 16.10 -11.29
CA ASN A 53 12.18 14.90 -10.96
C ASN A 53 11.62 14.20 -12.23
N PRO A 54 12.19 13.05 -12.65
CA PRO A 54 11.75 12.38 -13.86
C PRO A 54 10.33 11.81 -13.76
N GLY A 55 9.78 11.71 -12.55
CA GLY A 55 8.43 11.22 -12.30
C GLY A 55 7.34 12.22 -12.72
N LEU A 56 7.61 13.53 -12.69
CA LEU A 56 6.58 14.53 -12.97
C LEU A 56 6.11 14.51 -14.42
N LEU A 57 6.96 14.11 -15.38
CA LEU A 57 6.51 13.89 -16.76
C LEU A 57 5.37 12.85 -16.85
N SER A 58 5.41 11.82 -15.99
CA SER A 58 4.32 10.83 -15.95
C SER A 58 3.08 11.36 -15.25
N VAL A 59 3.24 12.28 -14.29
CA VAL A 59 2.11 12.97 -13.64
C VAL A 59 1.39 13.86 -14.65
N ASP A 60 2.12 14.63 -15.45
CA ASP A 60 1.55 15.47 -16.52
C ASP A 60 0.74 14.62 -17.52
N ARG A 61 1.31 13.49 -17.97
CA ARG A 61 0.59 12.56 -18.84
C ARG A 61 -0.64 11.96 -18.14
N GLY A 62 -0.54 11.73 -16.84
CA GLY A 62 -1.65 11.28 -16.00
C GLY A 62 -2.79 12.29 -15.95
N GLU A 63 -2.49 13.59 -15.86
CA GLU A 63 -3.48 14.67 -15.87
C GLU A 63 -4.27 14.69 -17.19
N GLU A 64 -3.57 14.56 -18.33
CA GLU A 64 -4.23 14.46 -19.64
C GLU A 64 -5.19 13.27 -19.69
N LEU A 65 -4.73 12.09 -19.29
CA LEU A 65 -5.54 10.87 -19.25
C LEU A 65 -6.73 10.99 -18.30
N PHE A 66 -6.55 11.67 -17.17
CA PHE A 66 -7.58 11.85 -16.17
C PHE A 66 -8.76 12.68 -16.72
N ASN A 67 -8.46 13.64 -17.59
CA ASN A 67 -9.44 14.50 -18.24
C ASN A 67 -9.96 13.93 -19.57
N GLU A 68 -9.26 12.96 -20.17
CA GLU A 68 -9.65 12.31 -21.42
C GLU A 68 -10.96 11.51 -21.27
N LYS A 69 -11.87 11.67 -22.23
CA LYS A 69 -13.13 10.89 -22.26
C LYS A 69 -12.89 9.53 -22.91
N HIS A 70 -13.22 8.47 -22.18
CA HIS A 70 -13.13 7.11 -22.67
C HIS A 70 -14.52 6.47 -22.81
N VAL A 71 -14.68 5.67 -23.86
CA VAL A 71 -15.83 4.76 -24.05
C VAL A 71 -15.37 3.36 -23.69
N THR A 72 -16.16 2.63 -22.92
CA THR A 72 -15.85 1.22 -22.58
C THR A 72 -16.87 0.30 -23.24
N ALA A 73 -16.52 -0.97 -23.45
CA ALA A 73 -17.46 -1.95 -24.00
C ALA A 73 -18.78 -2.06 -23.19
N LYS A 74 -18.75 -1.67 -21.90
CA LYS A 74 -19.91 -1.71 -20.99
C LYS A 74 -20.70 -0.40 -20.92
N LYS A 75 -20.16 0.71 -21.45
CA LYS A 75 -20.82 2.03 -21.43
C LYS A 75 -20.61 2.75 -22.75
N GLN A 76 -21.70 2.95 -23.48
CA GLN A 76 -21.72 3.63 -24.78
C GLN A 76 -21.58 5.16 -24.65
N GLU A 77 -21.77 5.74 -23.46
CA GLU A 77 -21.53 7.15 -23.18
C GLU A 77 -20.07 7.37 -22.77
N ALA A 78 -19.37 8.29 -23.43
CA ALA A 78 -17.98 8.63 -23.12
C ALA A 78 -17.86 9.39 -21.79
N LYS A 79 -17.02 8.92 -20.87
CA LYS A 79 -16.76 9.57 -19.57
C LYS A 79 -15.25 9.68 -19.30
N SER A 80 -14.85 10.78 -18.68
CA SER A 80 -13.51 10.94 -18.11
C SER A 80 -13.52 10.67 -16.60
N CYS A 81 -12.34 10.47 -16.01
CA CYS A 81 -12.18 10.36 -14.56
C CYS A 81 -12.64 11.68 -13.90
N ALA A 82 -12.21 12.81 -14.46
CA ALA A 82 -12.61 14.15 -14.06
C ALA A 82 -14.12 14.39 -14.05
N GLY A 83 -14.87 13.75 -14.97
CA GLY A 83 -16.32 13.87 -15.03
C GLY A 83 -17.04 13.48 -13.73
N CYS A 84 -16.49 12.53 -12.96
CA CYS A 84 -16.99 12.18 -11.63
C CYS A 84 -16.16 12.81 -10.50
N HIS A 85 -14.84 12.94 -10.69
CA HIS A 85 -13.91 13.27 -9.61
C HIS A 85 -13.46 14.74 -9.57
N GLY A 86 -13.95 15.58 -10.50
CA GLY A 86 -13.52 16.99 -10.65
C GLY A 86 -12.26 17.10 -11.50
N GLU A 87 -12.02 18.23 -12.17
CA GLU A 87 -10.93 18.39 -13.16
C GLU A 87 -9.54 18.17 -12.55
N GLN A 88 -9.35 18.58 -11.29
CA GLN A 88 -8.10 18.35 -10.55
C GLN A 88 -8.26 17.30 -9.44
N GLY A 89 -9.32 16.48 -9.52
CA GLY A 89 -9.57 15.43 -8.52
C GLY A 89 -10.09 15.96 -7.18
N GLU A 90 -10.70 17.15 -7.14
CA GLU A 90 -11.16 17.81 -5.90
C GLU A 90 -12.25 17.01 -5.16
N LYS A 91 -12.90 16.06 -5.86
CA LYS A 91 -13.91 15.15 -5.29
C LYS A 91 -13.36 13.78 -4.94
N LEU A 92 -12.04 13.57 -5.01
CA LEU A 92 -11.40 12.37 -4.50
C LEU A 92 -11.43 12.38 -2.96
N ASN A 93 -11.66 11.21 -2.37
CA ASN A 93 -11.49 11.04 -0.94
C ASN A 93 -10.02 10.76 -0.63
N VAL A 94 -9.22 11.83 -0.54
CA VAL A 94 -7.76 11.74 -0.33
C VAL A 94 -7.39 11.06 0.98
N GLU A 95 -8.21 11.22 2.03
CA GLU A 95 -8.01 10.58 3.33
C GLU A 95 -8.07 9.05 3.25
N LYS A 96 -8.75 8.49 2.26
CA LYS A 96 -8.89 7.04 2.07
C LYS A 96 -7.90 6.45 1.06
N ILE A 97 -7.09 7.27 0.40
CA ILE A 97 -6.13 6.81 -0.62
C ILE A 97 -4.75 6.51 -0.01
N ALA A 98 -4.35 7.24 1.03
CA ALA A 98 -3.00 7.19 1.60
C ALA A 98 -2.95 6.88 3.10
N ALA A 99 -4.01 6.24 3.64
CA ALA A 99 -4.08 5.81 5.04
C ALA A 99 -3.38 4.47 5.30
#